data_AF-A0A183ENR0-F1
#
_entry.id   AF-A0A183ENR0-F1
#
_cell.length_a   1.000
_cell.length_b   1.000
_cell.length_c   1.000
_cell.angle_alpha   90.00
_cell.angle_beta   90.00
_cell.angle_gamma   90.00
#
_symmetry.space_group_name_H-M   'P 1'
#
loop_
_entity.id
_entity.type
_entity.pdbx_description
1 polymer ?
#
loop_
_entity_poly.entity_id
_entity_poly.type
_entity_poly.pdbx_seq_one_letter_code
_entity_poly.pdbx_strand_id
1 'polypeptide(L)'
;MLPQLVLLLLSGVATHVKATCKAPNGTETQLAWKPCSNGPIFYHNISLPDYEDRKSYPILATKPFTVLANITNNGEEYDNVETYMKLWKWGGWFGCSWYRVPAFGVL
;
A
#
# COMPACT_ATOMS: atom_id res chain seq x y z
N MET A 1 -32.95 -38.90 25.59
CA MET A 1 -31.49 -38.97 25.38
C MET A 1 -31.14 -38.45 23.97
N LEU A 2 -31.60 -37.24 23.63
CA LEU A 2 -31.52 -36.66 22.27
C LEU A 2 -31.08 -35.16 22.17
N PRO A 3 -30.68 -34.42 23.22
CA PRO A 3 -30.31 -33.01 23.03
C PRO A 3 -28.81 -32.79 22.76
N GLN A 4 -27.94 -33.79 22.97
CA GLN A 4 -26.48 -33.59 22.85
C GLN A 4 -25.92 -33.73 21.43
N LEU A 5 -26.64 -34.37 20.50
CA LEU A 5 -26.13 -34.61 19.15
C LEU A 5 -26.23 -33.37 18.23
N VAL A 6 -27.16 -32.46 18.51
CA VAL A 6 -27.43 -31.30 17.64
C VAL A 6 -26.36 -30.20 17.79
N LEU A 7 -25.69 -30.10 18.94
CA LEU A 7 -24.66 -29.08 19.15
C LEU A 7 -23.34 -29.36 18.41
N LEU A 8 -23.06 -30.63 18.05
CA LEU A 8 -21.82 -31.03 17.40
C LEU A 8 -21.77 -30.70 15.90
N LEU A 9 -22.90 -30.39 15.27
CA LEU A 9 -22.96 -29.94 13.87
C LEU A 9 -22.75 -28.42 13.71
N LEU A 10 -22.78 -27.66 14.81
CA LEU A 10 -22.52 -26.21 14.81
C LEU A 10 -21.06 -25.84 15.06
N SER A 11 -20.21 -26.79 15.48
CA SER A 11 -18.75 -26.61 15.50
C SER A 11 -18.13 -26.88 14.14
N GLY A 12 -18.83 -26.47 13.07
CA GLY A 12 -18.23 -26.28 11.76
C GLY A 12 -17.03 -25.38 11.99
N VAL A 13 -15.85 -26.00 12.02
CA VAL A 13 -14.58 -25.33 12.12
C VAL A 13 -14.51 -24.48 10.87
N ALA A 14 -15.01 -23.25 10.96
CA ALA A 14 -14.67 -22.17 10.06
C ALA A 14 -13.20 -21.89 10.32
N THR A 15 -12.34 -22.77 9.81
CA THR A 15 -10.98 -22.41 9.45
C THR A 15 -11.14 -21.34 8.38
N HIS A 16 -11.32 -20.11 8.84
CA HIS A 16 -10.94 -18.95 8.06
C HIS A 16 -9.45 -19.12 7.84
N VAL A 17 -9.09 -19.84 6.77
CA VAL A 17 -7.80 -19.70 6.13
C VAL A 17 -7.76 -18.20 5.84
N LYS A 18 -7.03 -17.45 6.70
CA LYS A 18 -6.59 -16.11 6.34
C LYS A 18 -5.83 -16.34 5.05
N ALA A 19 -6.47 -16.11 3.91
CA ALA A 19 -5.80 -16.15 2.63
C ALA A 19 -4.70 -15.10 2.77
N THR A 20 -3.46 -15.56 2.99
CA THR A 20 -2.31 -14.68 3.04
C THR A 20 -2.18 -14.12 1.64
N CYS A 21 -2.67 -12.90 1.47
CA CYS A 21 -2.64 -12.23 0.19
C CYS A 21 -1.19 -11.92 -0.13
N LYS A 22 -0.61 -12.68 -1.05
CA LYS A 22 0.70 -12.37 -1.62
C LYS A 22 0.62 -10.97 -2.22
N ALA A 23 1.55 -10.10 -1.87
CA ALA A 23 1.64 -8.77 -2.41
C ALA A 23 1.83 -8.86 -3.94
N PRO A 24 1.09 -8.04 -4.68
CA PRO A 24 1.17 -8.04 -6.13
C PRO A 24 2.56 -7.56 -6.59
N ASN A 25 2.98 -8.02 -7.76
CA ASN A 25 4.17 -7.53 -8.47
C ASN A 25 5.50 -7.58 -7.68
N GLY A 26 5.63 -8.52 -6.74
CA GLY A 26 6.89 -8.70 -5.99
C GLY A 26 7.19 -7.58 -5.00
N THR A 27 6.18 -6.79 -4.60
CA THR A 27 6.30 -5.70 -3.62
C THR A 27 6.53 -6.18 -2.18
N GLU A 28 6.78 -7.47 -1.96
CA GLU A 28 7.11 -8.01 -0.64
C GLU A 28 8.51 -7.55 -0.18
N THR A 29 9.44 -7.37 -1.12
CA THR A 29 10.88 -7.20 -0.84
C THR A 29 11.45 -5.90 -1.40
N GLN A 30 10.71 -5.21 -2.27
CA GLN A 30 11.19 -3.97 -2.88
C GLN A 30 10.04 -3.03 -3.25
N LEU A 31 10.37 -1.74 -3.31
CA LEU A 31 9.48 -0.72 -3.85
C LEU A 31 9.30 -0.95 -5.35
N ALA A 32 8.04 -1.06 -5.78
CA ALA A 32 7.66 -0.94 -7.19
C ALA A 32 6.97 0.40 -7.39
N TRP A 33 7.47 1.22 -8.31
CA TRP A 33 6.86 2.48 -8.70
C TRP A 33 6.76 2.55 -10.23
N LYS A 34 5.77 3.28 -10.73
CA LYS A 34 5.57 3.49 -12.17
C LYS A 34 4.96 4.87 -12.38
N PRO A 35 5.44 5.68 -13.34
CA PRO A 35 4.80 6.93 -13.70
C PRO A 35 3.38 6.67 -14.26
N CYS A 36 2.43 7.52 -13.87
CA CYS A 36 1.04 7.41 -14.34
C CYS A 36 0.77 8.24 -15.61
N SER A 37 1.64 9.18 -15.96
CA SER A 37 1.47 10.06 -17.11
C SER A 37 2.75 10.16 -17.95
N ASN A 38 2.58 10.48 -19.23
CA ASN A 38 3.68 10.82 -20.16
C ASN A 38 3.72 12.34 -20.40
N GLY A 39 3.40 13.14 -19.37
CA GLY A 39 3.42 14.60 -19.45
C GLY A 39 4.83 15.20 -19.51
N PRO A 40 4.95 16.54 -19.45
CA PRO A 40 6.24 17.24 -19.54
C PRO A 40 7.12 17.06 -18.29
N ILE A 41 6.55 16.57 -17.19
CA ILE A 41 7.27 16.26 -15.94
C ILE A 41 7.62 14.77 -15.93
N PHE A 42 8.91 14.47 -15.97
CA PHE A 42 9.46 13.11 -16.01
C PHE A 42 10.05 12.72 -14.66
N TYR A 43 9.59 11.61 -14.11
CA TYR A 43 10.14 11.00 -12.90
C TYR A 43 11.10 9.89 -13.29
N HIS A 44 12.38 10.03 -12.93
CA HIS A 44 13.43 9.06 -13.26
C HIS A 44 13.61 7.99 -12.19
N ASN A 45 13.48 8.37 -10.92
CA ASN A 45 13.64 7.47 -9.79
C ASN A 45 12.87 7.97 -8.57
N ILE A 46 12.40 7.03 -7.75
CA ILE A 46 11.80 7.28 -6.44
C ILE A 46 12.47 6.36 -5.41
N SER A 47 12.90 6.92 -4.30
CA SER A 47 13.41 6.18 -3.15
C SER A 47 12.72 6.61 -1.84
N LEU A 48 12.68 5.69 -0.88
CA LEU A 48 12.01 5.85 0.40
C LEU A 48 12.98 5.54 1.55
N PRO A 49 13.95 6.43 1.84
CA PRO A 49 14.80 6.24 3.02
C PRO A 49 14.00 6.32 4.33
N ASP A 50 14.48 5.62 5.36
CA ASP A 50 14.01 5.82 6.74
C ASP A 50 14.46 7.19 7.28
N TYR A 51 14.07 7.50 8.52
CA TYR A 51 14.44 8.75 9.18
C TYR A 51 15.96 8.89 9.45
N GLU A 52 16.76 7.84 9.26
CA GLU A 52 18.23 7.85 9.38
C GLU A 52 18.91 7.81 8.00
N ASP A 53 18.17 8.15 6.93
CA ASP A 53 18.62 8.14 5.53
C ASP A 53 19.08 6.77 5.01
N ARG A 54 18.69 5.68 5.69
CA ARG A 54 19.00 4.32 5.24
C ARG A 54 17.93 3.81 4.30
N LYS A 55 18.34 3.01 3.33
CA LYS A 55 17.41 2.29 2.46
C LYS A 55 16.61 1.29 3.30
N SER A 56 15.35 1.62 3.57
CA SER A 56 14.45 0.75 4.33
C SER A 56 13.32 0.27 3.43
N TYR A 57 13.19 -1.04 3.30
CA TYR A 57 12.01 -1.67 2.72
C TYR A 57 11.72 -2.97 3.49
N PRO A 58 10.48 -3.23 3.89
CA PRO A 58 9.31 -2.35 3.78
C PRO A 58 9.44 -1.11 4.67
N ILE A 59 8.77 -0.02 4.29
CA ILE A 59 8.69 1.17 5.13
C ILE A 59 7.80 0.91 6.36
N LEU A 60 8.20 1.44 7.51
CA LEU A 60 7.35 1.46 8.70
C LEU A 60 6.47 2.72 8.66
N ALA A 61 5.26 2.61 8.11
CA ALA A 61 4.34 3.74 7.95
C ALA A 61 3.89 4.41 9.28
N THR A 62 4.20 3.80 10.43
CA THR A 62 3.99 4.40 11.77
C THR A 62 5.12 5.33 12.19
N LYS A 63 6.19 5.44 11.40
CA LYS A 63 7.31 6.36 11.62
C LYS A 63 7.44 7.33 10.43
N PRO A 64 8.00 8.52 10.64
CA PRO A 64 8.37 9.40 9.55
C PRO A 64 9.33 8.71 8.58
N PHE A 65 9.14 8.97 7.29
CA PHE A 65 10.04 8.57 6.21
C PHE A 65 10.03 9.67 5.16
N THR A 66 11.07 9.70 4.32
CA THR A 66 11.21 10.71 3.26
C THR A 66 10.89 10.10 1.91
N VAL A 67 10.24 10.88 1.03
CA VAL A 67 10.09 10.53 -0.39
C VAL A 67 11.09 11.35 -1.19
N LEU A 68 12.08 10.69 -1.77
CA LEU A 68 13.04 11.33 -2.66
C LEU A 68 12.70 10.97 -4.11
N ALA A 69 12.52 11.97 -4.96
CA ALA A 69 12.23 11.80 -6.36
C ALA A 69 13.25 12.58 -7.21
N ASN A 70 13.79 11.93 -8.24
CA ASN A 70 14.56 12.62 -9.28
C ASN A 70 13.61 12.95 -10.42
N ILE A 71 13.42 14.25 -10.67
CA ILE A 71 12.40 14.79 -11.56
C ILE A 71 13.05 15.75 -12.57
N THR A 72 12.63 15.67 -13.83
CA THR A 72 12.95 16.66 -14.86
C THR A 72 11.65 17.30 -15.35
N ASN A 73 11.63 18.63 -15.43
CA ASN A 73 10.56 19.37 -16.07
C ASN A 73 11.04 19.86 -17.45
N ASN A 74 10.44 19.35 -18.52
CA ASN A 74 10.70 19.79 -19.90
C ASN A 74 9.60 20.74 -20.43
N GLY A 75 8.65 21.13 -19.57
CA GLY A 75 7.58 22.06 -19.90
C GLY A 75 7.86 23.48 -19.41
N GLU A 76 6.78 24.23 -19.22
CA GLU A 76 6.84 25.57 -18.61
C GLU A 76 7.16 25.47 -17.10
N GLU A 77 7.58 26.59 -16.53
CA GLU A 77 7.75 26.71 -15.08
C GLU A 77 6.39 26.61 -14.38
N TYR A 78 6.32 25.82 -13.32
CA TYR A 78 5.10 25.62 -12.54
C TYR A 78 5.27 26.28 -11.17
N ASP A 79 4.47 27.31 -10.91
CA ASP A 79 4.31 27.91 -9.59
C ASP A 79 3.09 27.33 -8.86
N ASN A 80 3.12 27.36 -7.52
CA ASN A 80 2.02 26.90 -6.64
C ASN A 80 1.61 25.44 -6.88
N VAL A 81 2.59 24.54 -6.99
CA VAL A 81 2.35 23.12 -7.23
C VAL A 81 1.63 22.47 -6.03
N GLU A 82 0.43 21.95 -6.27
CA GLU A 82 -0.31 21.14 -5.29
C GLU A 82 -0.01 19.66 -5.48
N THR A 83 0.07 18.93 -4.35
CA THR A 83 0.27 17.47 -4.36
C THR A 83 -0.92 16.79 -3.73
N TYR A 84 -1.31 15.67 -4.32
CA TYR A 84 -2.41 14.85 -3.86
C TYR A 84 -2.00 13.37 -3.81
N MET A 85 -2.32 12.68 -2.71
CA MET A 85 -1.96 11.28 -2.52
C MET A 85 -3.20 10.39 -2.28
N LYS A 86 -3.25 9.24 -2.99
CA LYS A 86 -4.18 8.13 -2.69
C LYS A 86 -3.40 6.99 -2.07
N LEU A 87 -3.72 6.63 -0.83
CA LEU A 87 -3.18 5.43 -0.21
C LEU A 87 -4.13 4.24 -0.40
N TRP A 88 -3.57 3.09 -0.77
CA TRP A 88 -4.29 1.85 -0.95
C TRP A 88 -3.57 0.73 -0.18
N LYS A 89 -4.35 -0.18 0.39
CA LYS A 89 -3.85 -1.39 1.05
C LYS A 89 -4.28 -2.62 0.27
N TRP A 90 -3.34 -3.54 0.04
CA TRP A 90 -3.65 -4.85 -0.51
C TRP A 90 -4.11 -5.79 0.61
N GLY A 91 -5.17 -6.55 0.35
CA GLY A 91 -5.68 -7.54 1.29
C GLY A 91 -6.54 -6.95 2.41
N GLY A 92 -7.24 -7.83 3.13
CA GLY A 92 -8.14 -7.45 4.21
C GLY A 92 -9.11 -8.57 4.55
N TRP A 93 -10.10 -8.25 5.38
CA TRP A 93 -11.14 -9.20 5.75
C TRP A 93 -11.95 -9.68 4.54
N PHE A 94 -12.10 -8.81 3.53
CA PHE A 94 -12.89 -9.08 2.34
C PHE A 94 -12.09 -9.72 1.18
N GLY A 95 -10.88 -10.22 1.44
CA GLY A 95 -10.06 -10.94 0.47
C GLY A 95 -8.88 -10.13 -0.11
N CYS A 96 -8.28 -10.67 -1.18
CA CYS A 96 -7.08 -10.13 -1.81
C CYS A 96 -7.42 -9.16 -2.93
N SER A 97 -7.77 -7.93 -2.55
CA SER A 97 -7.97 -6.82 -3.46
C SER A 97 -7.42 -5.51 -2.88
N TRP A 98 -7.39 -4.45 -3.69
CA TRP A 98 -6.96 -3.13 -3.26
C TRP A 98 -8.09 -2.37 -2.60
N TYR A 99 -7.88 -1.95 -1.35
CA TYR A 99 -8.82 -1.12 -0.60
C TYR A 99 -8.23 0.26 -0.34
N ARG A 100 -9.01 1.31 -0.60
CA ARG A 100 -8.57 2.68 -0.35
C ARG A 100 -8.48 2.93 1.15
N VAL A 101 -7.34 3.43 1.61
CA VAL A 101 -7.18 3.91 2.99
C VAL A 101 -7.71 5.35 3.04
N PRO A 102 -8.75 5.64 3.82
CA PRO A 102 -9.25 6.99 3.97
C PRO A 102 -8.20 7.88 4.66
N ALA A 103 -7.81 8.96 3.99
CA ALA A 103 -6.83 9.92 4.50
C ALA A 103 -7.42 10.87 5.56
N PHE A 104 -8.75 10.97 5.67
CA PHE A 104 -9.48 11.86 6.59
C PHE A 104 -8.97 13.32 6.61
N GLY A 105 -8.44 13.82 5.49
CA GLY A 105 -7.90 15.18 5.38
C GLY A 105 -6.52 15.37 6.00
N VAL A 106 -5.83 14.29 6.37
CA VAL A 106 -4.49 14.30 6.98
C VAL A 106 -3.39 14.13 5.92
N LEU A 107 -3.76 13.76 4.68
CA LEU A 107 -2.88 13.61 3.51
C LEU A 107 -3.42 14.40 2.32
#